data_AF-A0A1T4VTI9-F1
#
_entry.id   AF-A0A1T4VTI9-F1
#
_cell.length_a   1.000
_cell.length_b   1.000
_cell.length_c   1.000
_cell.angle_alpha   90.00
_cell.angle_beta   90.00
_cell.angle_gamma   90.00
#
_symmetry.space_group_name_H-M   'P 1'
#
loop_
_entity.id
_entity.type
_entity.pdbx_description
1 polymer ?
#
loop_
_entity_poly.entity_id
_entity_poly.type
_entity_poly.pdbx_seq_one_letter_code
_entity_poly.pdbx_strand_id
1 'polypeptide(L)'
;MQQRTIAKIRPPPLSDTELLMLSRCFCLYFLGENITHSMPVKNAVTNLGRFMYRSEIARIEVDHAYDADGEYIRLGGPEVDASASHAFAVLWENERVSVDRSEIY
;
A
#
# COMPACT_ATOMS: atom_id res chain seq x y z
N MET A 1 -24.49 -11.10 32.05
CA MET A 1 -23.31 -10.64 31.28
C MET A 1 -23.80 -9.77 30.14
N GLN A 2 -23.58 -8.45 30.18
CA GLN A 2 -23.93 -7.56 29.07
C GLN A 2 -22.81 -7.61 28.03
N GLN A 3 -23.10 -8.10 26.82
CA GLN A 3 -22.21 -7.96 25.68
C GLN A 3 -22.16 -6.47 25.31
N ARG A 4 -21.02 -5.82 25.56
CA ARG A 4 -20.76 -4.48 25.02
C ARG A 4 -20.53 -4.63 23.53
N THR A 5 -21.53 -4.29 22.73
CA THR A 5 -21.39 -4.12 21.28
C THR A 5 -20.42 -2.95 21.06
N ILE A 6 -19.16 -3.26 20.75
CA ILE A 6 -18.21 -2.23 20.30
C ILE A 6 -18.74 -1.79 18.94
N ALA A 7 -19.35 -0.62 18.89
CA ALA A 7 -19.73 0.00 17.63
C ALA A 7 -18.47 0.07 16.77
N LYS A 8 -18.49 -0.56 15.58
CA LYS A 8 -17.42 -0.42 14.60
C LYS A 8 -17.39 1.05 14.19
N ILE A 9 -16.51 1.82 14.81
CA ILE A 9 -16.26 3.21 14.41
C ILE A 9 -15.67 3.12 13.01
N ARG A 10 -16.43 3.55 12.01
CA ARG A 10 -15.92 3.64 10.64
C ARG A 10 -14.80 4.68 10.66
N PRO A 11 -13.60 4.37 10.15
CA PRO A 11 -12.56 5.38 10.04
C PRO A 11 -13.08 6.55 9.21
N PRO A 12 -12.60 7.78 9.50
CA PRO A 12 -12.96 8.93 8.68
C PRO A 12 -12.59 8.68 7.22
N PRO A 13 -13.33 9.27 6.26
CA PRO A 13 -12.97 9.17 4.86
C PRO A 13 -11.57 9.73 4.63
N LEU A 14 -10.82 9.10 3.73
CA LEU A 14 -9.51 9.59 3.29
C LEU A 14 -9.67 10.91 2.55
N SER A 15 -8.73 11.82 2.76
CA SER A 15 -8.56 13.04 1.96
C SER A 15 -8.08 12.71 0.55
N ASP A 16 -8.26 13.65 -0.39
CA ASP A 16 -7.75 13.52 -1.77
C ASP A 16 -6.24 13.26 -1.81
N THR A 17 -5.49 13.85 -0.87
CA THR A 17 -4.04 13.64 -0.76
C THR A 17 -3.73 12.20 -0.38
N GLU A 18 -4.43 11.65 0.61
CA GLU A 18 -4.25 10.27 1.07
C GLU A 18 -4.66 9.27 -0.02
N LEU A 19 -5.76 9.51 -0.73
CA LEU A 19 -6.16 8.69 -1.89
C LEU A 19 -5.08 8.72 -2.99
N LEU A 20 -4.51 9.88 -3.25
CA LEU A 20 -3.44 10.03 -4.24
C LEU A 20 -2.11 9.40 -3.78
N MET A 21 -1.83 9.34 -2.48
CA MET A 21 -0.68 8.57 -1.96
C MET A 21 -0.95 7.07 -2.04
N LEU A 22 -2.14 6.63 -1.64
CA LEU A 22 -2.54 5.22 -1.70
C LEU A 22 -2.46 4.65 -3.12
N SER A 23 -2.96 5.39 -4.11
CA SER A 23 -2.83 4.98 -5.53
C SER A 23 -1.36 4.84 -5.98
N ARG A 24 -0.45 5.65 -5.45
CA ARG A 24 1.00 5.52 -5.72
C ARG A 24 1.60 4.33 -5.00
N CYS A 25 1.19 4.04 -3.78
CA CYS A 25 1.60 2.81 -3.08
C CYS A 25 1.22 1.58 -3.91
N PHE A 26 -0.02 1.49 -4.40
CA PHE A 26 -0.44 0.40 -5.28
C PHE A 26 0.33 0.38 -6.61
N CYS A 27 0.62 1.55 -7.20
CA CYS A 27 1.45 1.63 -8.40
C CYS A 27 2.82 0.96 -8.19
N LEU A 28 3.48 1.21 -7.06
CA LEU A 28 4.77 0.59 -6.74
C LEU A 28 4.63 -0.89 -6.39
N TYR A 29 3.56 -1.27 -5.70
CA TYR A 29 3.29 -2.67 -5.36
C TYR A 29 3.14 -3.54 -6.62
N PHE A 30 2.32 -3.12 -7.60
CA PHE A 30 2.03 -3.92 -8.79
C PHE A 30 3.06 -3.77 -9.92
N LEU A 31 3.62 -2.57 -10.12
CA LEU A 31 4.54 -2.31 -11.24
C LEU A 31 6.02 -2.39 -10.83
N GLY A 32 6.29 -2.53 -9.53
CA GLY A 32 7.64 -2.52 -8.98
C GLY A 32 8.28 -1.14 -8.98
N GLU A 33 9.60 -1.11 -8.76
CA GLU A 33 10.39 0.11 -8.56
C GLU A 33 11.21 0.51 -9.81
N ASN A 34 10.96 -0.10 -10.97
CA ASN A 34 11.73 0.17 -12.18
C ASN A 34 11.39 1.54 -12.79
N ILE A 35 12.04 2.58 -12.27
CA ILE A 35 11.87 3.98 -12.71
C ILE A 35 12.39 4.25 -14.13
N THR A 36 13.22 3.36 -14.68
CA THR A 36 13.88 3.56 -15.99
C THR A 36 12.88 3.40 -17.14
N HIS A 37 11.86 2.56 -16.96
CA HIS A 37 10.94 2.19 -18.05
C HIS A 37 9.48 2.56 -17.78
N SER A 38 9.15 3.10 -16.61
CA SER A 38 7.76 3.42 -16.24
C SER A 38 7.63 4.83 -15.66
N MET A 39 7.05 5.74 -16.44
CA MET A 39 6.72 7.10 -15.99
C MET A 39 5.76 7.10 -14.77
N PRO A 40 4.72 6.23 -14.71
CA PRO A 40 3.90 6.08 -13.50
C PRO A 40 4.72 5.72 -12.25
N VAL A 41 5.65 4.77 -12.36
CA VAL A 41 6.52 4.37 -11.24
C VAL A 41 7.44 5.51 -10.82
N LYS A 42 8.09 6.20 -11.78
CA LYS A 42 8.91 7.38 -11.49
C LYS A 42 8.13 8.47 -10.76
N ASN A 43 6.90 8.74 -11.20
CA ASN A 43 6.01 9.69 -10.55
C ASN A 43 5.61 9.23 -9.16
N ALA A 44 5.31 7.94 -8.98
CA ALA A 44 4.97 7.37 -7.69
C ALA A 44 6.13 7.53 -6.69
N VAL A 45 7.35 7.09 -7.06
CA VAL A 45 8.56 7.23 -6.23
C VAL A 45 8.84 8.68 -5.85
N THR A 46 8.82 9.60 -6.83
CA THR A 46 9.14 11.01 -6.58
C THR A 46 8.15 11.67 -5.63
N ASN A 47 6.86 11.40 -5.81
CA ASN A 47 5.81 12.03 -4.99
C ASN A 47 5.75 11.41 -3.59
N LEU A 48 5.84 10.08 -3.48
CA LEU A 48 5.88 9.40 -2.19
C LEU A 48 7.11 9.82 -1.39
N GLY A 49 8.29 9.84 -1.99
CA GLY A 49 9.52 10.28 -1.31
C GLY A 49 9.41 11.70 -0.77
N ARG A 50 8.88 12.65 -1.58
CA ARG A 50 8.63 14.03 -1.12
C ARG A 50 7.62 14.11 0.01
N PHE A 51 6.53 13.35 -0.08
CA PHE A 51 5.49 13.32 0.94
C PHE A 51 6.01 12.75 2.25
N MET A 52 6.66 11.59 2.20
CA MET A 52 7.25 10.90 3.33
C MET A 52 8.33 11.75 4.02
N TYR A 53 9.23 12.35 3.24
CA TYR A 53 10.25 13.26 3.77
C TYR A 53 9.64 14.47 4.48
N ARG A 54 8.70 15.19 3.85
CA ARG A 54 8.10 16.41 4.42
C ARG A 54 7.22 16.15 5.63
N SER A 55 6.61 14.96 5.68
CA SER A 55 5.70 14.56 6.76
C SER A 55 6.41 13.77 7.85
N GLU A 56 7.73 13.57 7.73
CA GLU A 56 8.53 12.76 8.65
C GLU A 56 8.01 11.32 8.82
N ILE A 57 7.47 10.75 7.74
CA ILE A 57 6.94 9.38 7.71
C ILE A 57 8.03 8.45 7.17
N ALA A 58 8.49 7.51 7.99
CA ALA A 58 9.47 6.51 7.56
C ALA A 58 8.83 5.30 6.86
N ARG A 59 7.57 4.98 7.18
CA ARG A 59 6.89 3.76 6.72
C ARG A 59 5.40 4.02 6.51
N ILE A 60 4.89 3.57 5.37
CA ILE A 60 3.45 3.50 5.07
C ILE A 60 3.11 2.02 4.91
N GLU A 61 2.26 1.50 5.78
CA GLU A 61 1.72 0.15 5.67
C GLU A 61 0.37 0.19 4.97
N VAL A 62 0.19 -0.69 3.99
CA VAL A 62 -1.05 -0.84 3.25
C VAL A 62 -1.49 -2.28 3.40
N ASP A 63 -2.62 -2.46 4.07
CA ASP A 63 -3.38 -3.70 4.12
C ASP A 63 -4.54 -3.57 3.13
N HIS A 64 -4.63 -4.49 2.18
CA HIS A 64 -5.72 -4.55 1.22
C HIS A 64 -6.27 -5.96 1.06
N ALA A 65 -7.59 -6.05 0.95
CA ALA A 65 -8.29 -7.28 0.63
C ALA A 65 -9.03 -7.11 -0.69
N TYR A 66 -9.15 -8.21 -1.44
CA TYR A 66 -10.02 -8.26 -2.61
C TYR A 66 -11.36 -8.84 -2.18
N ASP A 67 -12.44 -8.10 -2.42
CA ASP A 67 -13.78 -8.66 -2.34
C ASP A 67 -14.11 -9.19 -3.75
N ALA A 68 -13.85 -10.48 -3.96
CA ALA A 68 -14.16 -11.15 -5.21
C ALA A 68 -15.09 -12.32 -4.92
N ASP A 69 -16.12 -12.47 -5.74
CA ASP A 69 -16.99 -13.66 -5.84
C ASP A 69 -16.21 -14.91 -6.34
N GLY A 70 -15.06 -15.21 -5.74
CA GLY A 70 -14.32 -16.46 -5.92
C GLY A 70 -13.12 -16.45 -6.86
N GLU A 71 -12.75 -15.34 -7.52
CA GLU A 71 -11.57 -15.30 -8.39
C GLU A 71 -10.56 -14.24 -7.96
N TYR A 72 -9.42 -14.71 -7.42
CA TYR A 72 -8.26 -13.87 -7.12
C TYR A 72 -7.70 -13.31 -8.42
N ILE A 73 -7.66 -11.98 -8.56
CA ILE A 73 -6.95 -11.34 -9.66
C ILE A 73 -5.45 -11.54 -9.41
N ARG A 74 -4.88 -12.58 -10.03
CA ARG A 74 -3.43 -12.80 -10.08
C ARG A 74 -2.78 -11.69 -10.91
N LEU A 75 -2.47 -10.56 -10.27
CA LEU A 75 -1.67 -9.49 -10.86
C LEU A 75 -0.18 -9.87 -10.78
N GLY A 76 0.21 -10.87 -11.58
CA GLY A 76 1.58 -11.01 -12.08
C GLY A 76 2.72 -11.37 -11.11
N GLY A 77 2.45 -12.03 -9.98
CA GLY A 77 3.50 -12.54 -9.07
C GLY A 77 3.34 -14.05 -8.77
N PRO A 78 4.44 -14.81 -8.61
CA PRO A 78 4.39 -16.23 -8.23
C PRO A 78 4.14 -16.47 -6.74
N GLU A 79 4.04 -15.43 -5.93
CA GLU A 79 3.84 -15.54 -4.49
C GLU A 79 2.40 -15.24 -4.09
N VAL A 80 1.94 -16.00 -3.10
CA VAL A 80 0.71 -15.84 -2.31
C VAL A 80 -0.54 -16.53 -2.89
N ASP A 81 -0.55 -17.87 -2.80
CA ASP A 81 -1.66 -18.74 -3.22
C ASP A 81 -2.87 -18.77 -2.26
N ALA A 82 -2.88 -18.06 -1.12
CA ALA A 82 -3.94 -18.27 -0.11
C ALA A 82 -4.24 -17.15 0.91
N SER A 83 -3.87 -15.88 0.70
CA SER A 83 -4.17 -14.84 1.70
C SER A 83 -5.40 -14.01 1.34
N ALA A 84 -6.38 -13.95 2.26
CA ALA A 84 -7.59 -13.11 2.12
C ALA A 84 -7.28 -11.60 2.23
N SER A 85 -6.11 -11.25 2.76
CA SER A 85 -5.58 -9.89 2.84
C SER A 85 -4.10 -9.92 2.44
N HIS A 86 -3.67 -8.93 1.68
CA HIS A 86 -2.28 -8.70 1.34
C HIS A 86 -1.83 -7.44 2.05
N ALA A 87 -0.69 -7.52 2.73
CA ALA A 87 -0.05 -6.36 3.33
C ALA A 87 1.29 -6.08 2.62
N PHE A 88 1.62 -4.82 2.44
CA PHE A 88 2.94 -4.38 2.02
C PHE A 88 3.29 -3.05 2.67
N ALA A 89 4.58 -2.74 2.71
CA ALA A 89 5.06 -1.47 3.23
C ALA A 89 5.82 -0.70 2.16
N VAL A 90 5.62 0.62 2.14
CA VAL A 90 6.48 1.56 1.43
C VAL A 90 7.39 2.21 2.46
N LEU A 91 8.70 2.08 2.27
CA LEU A 91 9.73 2.55 3.19
C LEU A 91 10.42 3.78 2.62
N TRP A 92 10.78 4.70 3.50
CA TRP A 92 11.67 5.83 3.21
C TRP A 92 12.94 5.68 4.04
N GLU A 93 14.00 5.19 3.40
CA GLU A 93 15.30 4.94 4.04
C GLU A 93 16.44 5.40 3.15
N ASN A 94 17.47 6.02 3.73
CA ASN A 94 18.64 6.50 2.98
C ASN A 94 18.28 7.35 1.75
N GLU A 95 17.29 8.23 1.91
CA GLU A 95 16.75 9.09 0.85
C GLU A 95 16.14 8.34 -0.35
N ARG A 96 15.70 7.10 -0.13
CA ARG A 96 15.11 6.24 -1.17
C ARG A 96 13.78 5.67 -0.73
N VAL A 97 12.89 5.54 -1.71
CA VAL A 97 11.63 4.81 -1.57
C VAL A 97 11.85 3.37 -1.99
N SER A 98 11.42 2.42 -1.17
CA SER A 98 11.39 0.99 -1.50
C SER A 98 10.07 0.35 -1.07
N VAL A 99 9.76 -0.82 -1.63
CA VAL A 99 8.58 -1.63 -1.35
C VAL A 99 9.01 -2.93 -0.69
N ASP A 100 8.58 -3.11 0.55
CA ASP A 100 8.72 -4.34 1.29
C ASP A 100 7.43 -5.16 1.16
N ARG A 101 7.57 -6.37 0.60
CA ARG A 101 6.48 -7.34 0.40
C ARG A 101 6.59 -8.54 1.35
N SER A 102 7.53 -8.52 2.30
CA SER A 102 7.63 -9.57 3.30
C SER A 102 6.38 -9.60 4.18
N GLU A 103 5.99 -10.78 4.67
CA GLU A 103 4.78 -10.94 5.47
C GLU A 103 4.82 -10.02 6.70
N ILE A 104 3.94 -9.02 6.73
CA ILE A 104 3.76 -8.11 7.86
C ILE A 104 2.84 -8.83 8.86
N TYR A 105 3.43 -9.48 9.87
CA TYR A 105 2.73 -10.18 10.94
C TYR A 105 2.55 -9.33 12.20
#